data_AF-A0A842RG29-F1
#
_entry.id   AF-A0A842RG29-F1
#
_cell.length_a   1.000
_cell.length_b   1.000
_cell.length_c   1.000
_cell.angle_alpha   90.00
_cell.angle_beta   90.00
_cell.angle_gamma   90.00
#
_symmetry.space_group_name_H-M   'P 1'
#
loop_
_entity.id
_entity.type
_entity.pdbx_description
1 polymer ?
#
loop_
_entity_poly.entity_id
_entity_poly.type
_entity_poly.pdbx_seq_one_letter_code
_entity_poly.pdbx_strand_id
1 'polypeptide(L)'
;MSEKLIKELEEFLLPYALERYNISDHPFGDLVKTIMGEAVERLNQYITWLVRAFIRCILSTEKGIYLKDITTVMMAEAYNMMNFTPVRNIHTPKLENLAGSKILLEGEVHHWLLELQEQEMLPGYYDRFMGYYISNS
;
A
#
# COMPACT_ATOMS: atom_id res chain seq x y z
N MET A 1 9.07 10.31 16.11
CA MET A 1 8.84 8.99 15.49
C MET A 1 10.13 8.17 15.57
N SER A 2 10.08 6.92 16.03
CA SER A 2 11.27 6.07 16.14
C SER A 2 11.49 5.31 14.83
N GLU A 3 12.66 5.50 14.19
CA GLU A 3 13.08 4.72 13.01
C GLU A 3 13.01 3.20 13.23
N LYS A 4 13.13 2.76 14.48
CA LYS A 4 12.98 1.35 14.85
C LYS A 4 11.56 0.85 14.60
N LEU A 5 10.55 1.61 15.00
CA LEU A 5 9.13 1.23 14.85
C LEU A 5 8.72 1.19 13.37
N ILE A 6 9.21 2.13 12.56
CA ILE A 6 8.97 2.13 11.11
C ILE A 6 9.47 0.82 10.51
N LYS A 7 10.73 0.44 10.80
CA LYS A 7 11.32 -0.80 10.28
C LYS A 7 10.58 -2.04 10.74
N GLU A 8 10.22 -2.10 12.00
CA GLU A 8 9.47 -3.24 12.58
C GLU A 8 8.13 -3.44 11.86
N LEU A 9 7.38 -2.36 11.63
CA LEU A 9 6.11 -2.43 10.90
C LEU A 9 6.29 -2.74 9.41
N GLU A 10 7.32 -2.19 8.77
CA GLU A 10 7.65 -2.51 7.38
C GLU A 10 8.06 -3.98 7.22
N GLU A 11 8.92 -4.51 8.09
CA GLU A 11 9.38 -5.91 8.09
C GLU A 11 8.23 -6.88 8.33
N PHE A 12 7.27 -6.51 9.17
CA PHE A 12 6.07 -7.30 9.42
C PHE A 12 5.09 -7.28 8.24
N LEU A 13 4.73 -6.09 7.75
CA LEU A 13 3.63 -5.94 6.79
C LEU A 13 4.04 -6.27 5.35
N LEU A 14 5.31 -6.04 4.98
CA LEU A 14 5.76 -6.20 3.60
C LEU A 14 5.61 -7.65 3.07
N PRO A 15 6.00 -8.71 3.80
CA PRO A 15 5.78 -10.09 3.35
C PRO A 15 4.29 -10.39 3.10
N TYR A 16 3.42 -9.98 4.02
CA TYR A 16 1.97 -10.14 3.91
C TYR A 16 1.43 -9.42 2.67
N ALA A 17 1.83 -8.16 2.45
CA ALA A 17 1.39 -7.39 1.30
C ALA A 17 1.86 -8.02 -0.02
N LEU A 18 3.09 -8.54 -0.10
CA LEU A 18 3.62 -9.17 -1.32
C LEU A 18 2.92 -10.50 -1.62
N GLU A 19 2.60 -11.30 -0.60
CA GLU A 19 1.91 -12.59 -0.76
C GLU A 19 0.53 -12.42 -1.40
N ARG A 20 -0.21 -11.37 -1.03
CA ARG A 20 -1.54 -11.06 -1.61
C ARG A 20 -1.52 -10.77 -3.12
N TYR A 21 -0.35 -10.40 -3.65
CA TYR A 21 -0.13 -10.17 -5.07
C TYR A 21 0.75 -11.25 -5.72
N ASN A 22 1.01 -12.36 -5.01
CA ASN A 22 1.81 -13.45 -5.52
C ASN A 22 1.04 -14.23 -6.60
N ILE A 23 1.38 -13.97 -7.86
CA ILE A 23 0.79 -14.66 -9.01
C ILE A 23 1.29 -16.12 -9.11
N SER A 24 2.33 -16.49 -8.35
CA SER A 24 2.91 -17.84 -8.36
C SER A 24 1.94 -18.90 -7.82
N ASP A 25 0.94 -18.51 -7.02
CA ASP A 25 -0.06 -19.42 -6.45
C ASP A 25 -1.23 -19.72 -7.43
N HIS A 26 -1.20 -19.13 -8.62
CA HIS A 26 -2.15 -19.43 -9.69
C HIS A 26 -1.71 -20.68 -10.48
N PRO A 27 -2.63 -21.51 -11.02
CA PRO A 27 -2.29 -22.71 -11.82
C PRO A 27 -1.35 -22.49 -13.04
N PHE A 28 -1.11 -21.23 -13.41
CA PHE A 28 -0.22 -20.82 -14.49
C PHE A 28 0.93 -19.91 -14.01
N GLY A 29 1.19 -19.85 -12.70
CA GLY A 29 2.10 -18.89 -12.07
C GLY A 29 3.50 -18.89 -12.66
N ASP A 30 4.08 -20.07 -12.92
CA ASP A 30 5.42 -20.20 -13.50
C ASP A 30 5.50 -19.71 -14.96
N LEU A 31 4.43 -19.93 -15.74
CA LEU A 31 4.33 -19.45 -17.12
C LEU A 31 4.20 -17.92 -17.16
N VAL A 32 3.38 -17.35 -16.27
CA VAL A 32 3.19 -15.90 -16.14
C VAL A 32 4.48 -15.22 -15.67
N LYS A 33 5.19 -15.81 -14.71
CA LYS A 33 6.45 -15.26 -14.18
C LYS A 33 7.56 -15.24 -15.22
N THR A 34 7.60 -16.25 -16.10
CA THR A 34 8.57 -16.34 -17.19
C THR A 34 8.29 -15.34 -18.31
N ILE A 35 7.01 -15.08 -18.62
CA ILE A 35 6.60 -14.12 -19.69
C ILE A 35 6.60 -12.68 -19.17
N MET A 36 6.32 -12.46 -17.89
CA MET A 36 6.08 -11.15 -17.28
C MET A 36 7.11 -10.76 -16.21
N GLY A 37 8.27 -11.41 -16.14
CA GLY A 37 9.26 -11.25 -15.06
C GLY A 37 9.56 -9.80 -14.68
N GLU A 38 9.89 -8.94 -15.66
CA GLU A 38 10.14 -7.51 -15.41
C GLU A 38 8.91 -6.77 -14.88
N ALA A 39 7.70 -7.16 -15.30
CA ALA A 39 6.47 -6.55 -14.82
C ALA A 39 6.15 -6.98 -13.38
N VAL A 40 6.46 -8.22 -13.02
CA VAL A 40 6.32 -8.74 -11.65
C VAL A 40 7.31 -8.03 -10.71
N GLU A 41 8.56 -7.84 -11.13
CA GLU A 41 9.54 -7.08 -10.34
C GLU A 41 9.10 -5.63 -10.12
N ARG A 42 8.60 -4.96 -11.16
CA ARG A 42 8.06 -3.59 -11.03
C ARG A 42 6.83 -3.53 -10.12
N LEU A 43 5.96 -4.54 -10.18
CA LEU A 43 4.81 -4.65 -9.28
C LEU A 43 5.26 -4.81 -7.82
N ASN A 44 6.21 -5.71 -7.55
CA ASN A 44 6.76 -5.91 -6.20
C ASN A 44 7.42 -4.65 -5.65
N GLN A 45 8.17 -3.92 -6.50
CA GLN A 45 8.74 -2.62 -6.14
C GLN A 45 7.63 -1.59 -5.82
N TYR A 46 6.58 -1.53 -6.63
CA TYR A 46 5.44 -0.65 -6.37
C TYR A 46 4.75 -0.96 -5.03
N ILE A 47 4.47 -2.23 -4.76
CA ILE A 47 3.88 -2.68 -3.49
C ILE A 47 4.79 -2.32 -2.31
N THR A 48 6.11 -2.53 -2.46
CA THR A 48 7.08 -2.14 -1.43
C THR A 48 7.00 -0.65 -1.10
N TRP A 49 6.90 0.20 -2.12
CA TRP A 49 6.75 1.65 -1.89
C TRP A 49 5.41 2.03 -1.28
N LEU A 50 4.32 1.35 -1.67
CA LEU A 50 3.01 1.56 -1.05
C LEU A 50 3.03 1.23 0.44
N VAL A 51 3.60 0.08 0.83
CA VAL A 51 3.73 -0.32 2.25
C VAL A 51 4.54 0.70 3.03
N ARG A 52 5.68 1.15 2.49
CA ARG A 52 6.51 2.19 3.13
C ARG A 52 5.75 3.49 3.31
N ALA A 53 5.03 3.94 2.28
CA ALA A 53 4.23 5.15 2.35
C ALA A 53 3.08 5.01 3.36
N PHE A 54 2.44 3.84 3.42
CA PHE A 54 1.39 3.53 4.37
C PHE A 54 1.86 3.65 5.83
N ILE A 55 2.94 2.93 6.17
CA ILE A 55 3.50 2.92 7.53
C ILE A 55 3.89 4.35 7.96
N ARG A 56 4.53 5.11 7.07
CA ARG A 56 4.89 6.50 7.34
C ARG A 56 3.65 7.38 7.54
N CYS A 57 2.61 7.18 6.74
CA CYS A 57 1.36 7.94 6.84
C CYS A 57 0.69 7.75 8.20
N ILE A 58 0.49 6.49 8.62
CA ILE A 58 -0.19 6.21 9.91
C ILE A 58 0.64 6.66 11.11
N LEU A 59 1.97 6.58 11.05
CA LEU A 59 2.86 7.04 12.13
C LEU A 59 3.04 8.56 12.20
N SER A 60 2.77 9.28 11.11
CA SER A 60 2.91 10.75 11.05
C SER A 60 1.59 11.50 11.25
N THR A 61 0.48 10.77 11.35
CA THR A 61 -0.86 11.36 11.48
C THR A 61 -1.09 11.83 12.92
N GLU A 62 -1.18 13.16 13.13
CA GLU A 62 -1.43 13.76 14.45
C GLU A 62 -2.92 13.82 14.85
N LYS A 63 -3.80 13.96 13.86
CA LYS A 63 -5.25 14.03 14.01
C LYS A 63 -5.83 12.96 13.10
N GLY A 64 -6.69 12.11 13.64
CA GLY A 64 -7.16 10.92 12.92
C GLY A 64 -7.53 11.18 11.45
N ILE A 65 -7.32 10.16 10.63
CA ILE A 65 -7.33 10.25 9.17
C ILE A 65 -8.27 9.20 8.59
N TYR A 66 -8.99 9.55 7.53
CA TYR A 66 -9.84 8.60 6.82
C TYR A 66 -9.03 7.73 5.86
N LEU A 67 -9.52 6.51 5.65
CA LEU A 67 -8.95 5.50 4.76
C LEU A 67 -8.69 6.04 3.35
N LYS A 68 -9.65 6.80 2.80
CA LYS A 68 -9.55 7.45 1.48
C LYS A 68 -8.36 8.43 1.40
N ASP A 69 -8.04 9.08 2.52
CA ASP A 69 -7.00 10.10 2.59
C ASP A 69 -5.63 9.43 2.77
N ILE A 70 -5.55 8.38 3.61
CA ILE A 70 -4.38 7.48 3.67
C ILE A 70 -4.04 6.96 2.27
N THR A 71 -5.03 6.40 1.58
CA THR A 71 -4.90 5.84 0.23
C THR A 71 -4.37 6.88 -0.77
N THR A 72 -4.89 8.11 -0.69
CA THR A 72 -4.48 9.20 -1.59
C THR A 72 -3.02 9.60 -1.35
N VAL A 73 -2.63 9.76 -0.08
CA VAL A 73 -1.25 10.10 0.30
C VAL A 73 -0.28 9.00 -0.12
N MET A 74 -0.62 7.73 0.16
CA MET A 74 0.20 6.58 -0.23
C MET A 74 0.45 6.51 -1.73
N MET A 75 -0.61 6.68 -2.53
CA MET A 75 -0.50 6.64 -3.99
C MET A 75 0.40 7.77 -4.49
N ALA A 76 0.27 8.98 -3.94
CA ALA A 76 1.11 10.11 -4.29
C ALA A 76 2.60 9.88 -3.93
N GLU A 77 2.88 9.39 -2.72
CA GLU A 77 4.22 9.07 -2.25
C GLU A 77 4.88 7.97 -3.08
N ALA A 78 4.17 6.86 -3.31
CA ALA A 78 4.68 5.75 -4.12
C ALA A 78 4.98 6.20 -5.57
N TYR A 79 4.13 7.04 -6.15
CA TYR A 79 4.36 7.60 -7.49
C TYR A 79 5.60 8.49 -7.52
N ASN A 80 5.78 9.33 -6.51
CA ASN A 80 6.98 10.16 -6.37
C ASN A 80 8.25 9.29 -6.28
N MET A 81 8.25 8.24 -5.44
CA MET A 81 9.37 7.31 -5.27
C MET A 81 9.70 6.53 -6.55
N MET A 82 8.69 6.24 -7.37
CA MET A 82 8.86 5.59 -8.67
C MET A 82 9.23 6.57 -9.81
N ASN A 83 9.40 7.86 -9.51
CA ASN A 83 9.64 8.92 -10.50
C ASN A 83 8.52 9.00 -11.58
N PHE A 84 7.28 8.76 -11.18
CA PHE A 84 6.11 9.10 -11.98
C PHE A 84 5.86 10.60 -11.91
N THR A 85 5.76 11.24 -13.08
CA THR A 85 5.47 12.67 -13.19
C THR A 85 4.13 12.88 -13.90
N PRO A 86 3.43 14.00 -13.66
CA PRO A 86 2.21 14.35 -14.39
C PRO A 86 2.40 14.29 -15.93
N VAL A 87 3.59 14.67 -16.42
CA VAL A 87 3.93 14.69 -17.85
C VAL A 87 4.02 13.27 -18.44
N ARG A 88 4.55 12.30 -17.68
CA ARG A 88 4.56 10.88 -18.10
C ARG A 88 3.14 10.30 -18.18
N ASN A 89 2.21 10.80 -17.37
CA ASN A 89 0.83 10.33 -17.32
C ASN A 89 -0.09 10.86 -18.43
N ILE A 90 0.37 11.82 -19.25
CA ILE A 90 -0.35 12.25 -20.46
C ILE A 90 -0.53 11.06 -21.43
N HIS A 91 0.34 10.04 -21.33
CA HIS A 91 0.30 8.84 -22.15
C HIS A 91 -0.40 7.65 -21.46
N THR A 92 -0.87 7.82 -20.22
CA THR A 92 -1.58 6.76 -19.49
C THR A 92 -3.03 6.72 -19.99
N PRO A 93 -3.46 5.63 -20.64
CA PRO A 93 -4.76 5.59 -21.26
C PRO A 93 -5.83 5.47 -20.17
N LYS A 94 -6.65 6.52 -20.06
CA LYS A 94 -7.91 6.62 -19.30
C LYS A 94 -7.77 6.82 -17.78
N LEU A 95 -8.14 8.02 -17.34
CA LEU A 95 -8.34 8.41 -15.93
C LEU A 95 -9.25 7.46 -15.14
N GLU A 96 -10.19 6.78 -15.81
CA GLU A 96 -11.08 5.77 -15.22
C GLU A 96 -10.32 4.59 -14.62
N ASN A 97 -9.20 4.18 -15.23
CA ASN A 97 -8.36 3.11 -14.72
C ASN A 97 -7.66 3.52 -13.41
N LEU A 98 -7.30 4.79 -13.25
CA LEU A 98 -6.71 5.32 -12.01
C LEU A 98 -7.74 5.35 -10.87
N ALA A 99 -9.00 5.67 -11.17
CA ALA A 99 -10.09 5.64 -10.19
C ALA A 99 -10.38 4.21 -9.71
N GLY A 100 -10.40 3.23 -10.63
CA GLY A 100 -10.52 1.81 -10.30
C GLY A 100 -9.36 1.30 -9.44
N SER A 101 -8.13 1.68 -9.77
CA SER A 101 -6.95 1.35 -8.96
C SER A 101 -7.00 1.95 -7.55
N LYS A 102 -7.60 3.14 -7.38
CA LYS A 102 -7.75 3.77 -6.07
C LYS A 102 -8.69 2.98 -5.16
N ILE A 103 -9.82 2.50 -5.67
CA ILE A 103 -10.79 1.70 -4.89
C ILE A 103 -10.16 0.38 -4.44
N LEU A 104 -9.44 -0.29 -5.34
CA LEU A 104 -8.74 -1.53 -5.00
C LEU A 104 -7.66 -1.28 -3.94
N LEU A 105 -6.89 -0.20 -4.08
CA LEU A 105 -5.89 0.19 -3.09
C LEU A 105 -6.53 0.53 -1.74
N GLU A 106 -7.68 1.21 -1.73
CA GLU A 106 -8.41 1.52 -0.50
C GLU A 106 -8.81 0.23 0.25
N GLY A 107 -9.25 -0.80 -0.48
CA GLY A 107 -9.49 -2.13 0.08
C GLY A 107 -8.24 -2.79 0.66
N GLU A 108 -7.07 -2.58 0.05
CA GLU A 108 -5.81 -3.11 0.58
C GLU A 108 -5.34 -2.35 1.82
N VAL A 109 -5.48 -1.02 1.86
CA VAL A 109 -5.20 -0.24 3.07
C VAL A 109 -6.11 -0.69 4.21
N HIS A 110 -7.38 -1.01 3.92
CA HIS A 110 -8.29 -1.58 4.90
C HIS A 110 -7.75 -2.90 5.45
N HIS A 111 -7.36 -3.83 4.56
CA HIS A 111 -6.76 -5.11 4.98
C HIS A 111 -5.48 -4.92 5.80
N TRP A 112 -4.60 -3.99 5.42
CA TRP A 112 -3.35 -3.75 6.15
C TRP A 112 -3.59 -3.17 7.55
N LEU A 113 -4.57 -2.29 7.71
CA LEU A 113 -4.98 -1.78 9.02
C LEU A 113 -5.55 -2.91 9.90
N LEU A 114 -6.37 -3.80 9.31
CA LEU A 114 -6.92 -4.95 10.03
C LEU A 114 -5.82 -5.93 10.43
N GLU A 115 -4.91 -6.29 9.52
CA GLU A 115 -3.80 -7.21 9.80
C GLU A 115 -2.92 -6.69 10.94
N LEU A 116 -2.52 -5.41 10.89
CA LEU A 116 -1.76 -4.79 11.97
C LEU A 116 -2.54 -4.78 13.29
N GLN A 117 -3.86 -4.60 13.26
CA GLN A 117 -4.68 -4.59 14.47
C GLN A 117 -4.84 -6.00 15.06
N GLU A 118 -5.02 -7.01 14.21
CA GLU A 118 -5.16 -8.42 14.62
C GLU A 118 -3.88 -8.96 15.24
N GLN A 119 -2.71 -8.52 14.76
CA GLN A 119 -1.41 -8.87 15.35
C GLN A 119 -0.96 -7.94 16.49
N GLU A 120 -1.83 -7.04 16.98
CA GLU A 120 -1.51 -6.08 18.04
C GLU A 120 -0.32 -5.14 17.73
N MET A 121 -0.03 -4.93 16.44
CA MET A 121 1.07 -4.09 15.96
C MET A 121 0.60 -2.69 15.54
N LEU A 122 -0.71 -2.46 15.40
CA LEU A 122 -1.24 -1.17 14.95
C LEU A 122 -0.91 -0.06 15.99
N PRO A 123 -0.16 1.00 15.62
CA PRO A 123 0.20 2.09 16.53
C PRO A 123 -0.96 3.10 16.68
N GLY A 124 -2.14 2.62 17.01
CA GLY A 124 -3.36 3.42 17.04
C GLY A 124 -4.61 2.56 17.11
N TYR A 125 -5.75 3.19 16.85
CA TYR A 125 -7.05 2.54 16.76
C TYR A 125 -7.64 2.73 15.37
N TYR A 126 -8.17 1.66 14.79
CA TYR A 126 -8.89 1.72 13.53
C TYR A 126 -10.37 1.38 13.69
N ASP A 127 -11.22 2.38 13.46
CA ASP A 127 -12.66 2.15 13.27
C ASP A 127 -12.90 1.68 11.84
N ARG A 128 -12.94 0.35 11.66
CA ARG A 128 -13.16 -0.31 10.38
C ARG A 128 -14.48 0.03 9.70
N PHE A 129 -15.52 0.42 10.45
CA PHE A 129 -16.83 0.73 9.87
C PHE A 129 -16.95 2.20 9.46
N MET A 130 -16.24 3.09 10.16
CA MET A 130 -16.13 4.50 9.77
C MET A 130 -14.99 4.75 8.79
N GLY A 131 -14.11 3.78 8.59
CA GLY A 131 -12.90 3.94 7.79
C GLY A 131 -11.97 5.01 8.37
N TYR A 132 -11.87 5.09 9.70
CA TYR A 132 -11.20 6.18 10.40
C TYR A 132 -10.11 5.64 11.32
N TYR A 133 -8.87 6.06 11.09
CA TYR A 133 -7.70 5.68 11.89
C TYR A 133 -7.30 6.82 12.81
N ILE A 134 -7.03 6.50 14.07
CA ILE A 134 -6.60 7.45 15.10
C ILE A 134 -5.25 6.97 15.62
N SER A 135 -4.22 7.79 15.44
CA SER A 135 -2.88 7.51 15.96
C SER A 135 -2.83 7.69 17.48
N ASN A 136 -1.97 6.92 18.16
CA ASN A 136 -1.67 7.08 19.59
C ASN A 136 -0.65 8.19 19.88
N SER A 137 -0.28 8.98 18.86
CA SER A 137 0.74 10.04 18.91
C SER A 137 0.39 11.18 19.85
#